data_AF-A0A3C0B9L7-F1
#
_entry.id   AF-A0A3C0B9L7-F1
#
_cell.length_a   1.000
_cell.length_b   1.000
_cell.length_c   1.000
_cell.angle_alpha   90.00
_cell.angle_beta   90.00
_cell.angle_gamma   90.00
#
_symmetry.space_group_name_H-M   'P 1'
#
loop_
_entity.id
_entity.type
_entity.pdbx_description
1 polymer ?
#
loop_
_entity_poly.entity_id
_entity_poly.type
_entity_poly.pdbx_seq_one_letter_code
_entity_poly.pdbx_strand_id
1 'polypeptide(L)' 'DHEQSAREQTLLKFRNRQLQILVATDVLSRGIDIENISLVVNYDVPHDAEDYVHRIGRT' A
#
# COMPACT_ATOMS: atom_id res chain seq x y z
N ASP A 1 16.47 2.70 9.80
CA ASP A 1 15.76 2.31 11.05
C ASP A 1 14.58 3.20 11.41
N HIS A 2 14.75 4.51 11.64
CA HIS A 2 13.61 5.38 12.00
C HIS A 2 12.49 5.44 10.94
N GLU A 3 12.83 5.48 9.64
CA GLU A 3 11.82 5.45 8.56
C GLU A 3 11.06 4.13 8.47
N GLN A 4 11.75 3.01 8.69
CA GLN A 4 11.13 1.68 8.65
C GLN A 4 10.11 1.53 9.78
N SER A 5 10.44 1.98 10.99
CA SER A 5 9.52 1.97 12.13
C SER A 5 8.30 2.87 11.90
N ALA A 6 8.49 4.07 11.33
CA ALA A 6 7.40 4.97 10.98
C ALA A 6 6.46 4.37 9.93
N ARG A 7 7.02 3.68 8.93
CA ARG A 7 6.28 2.91 7.92
C ARG A 7 5.43 1.83 8.58
N GLU A 8 6.02 0.98 9.42
CA GLU A 8 5.30 -0.10 10.11
C GLU A 8 4.16 0.42 11.00
N GLN A 9 4.38 1.52 11.72
CA GLN A 9 3.32 2.15 12.52
C GLN A 9 2.17 2.68 11.66
N THR A 10 2.46 3.30 10.52
CA THR A 10 1.42 3.82 9.60
C THR A 10 0.56 2.69 9.06
N LEU A 11 1.19 1.56 8.71
CA LEU A 11 0.50 0.37 8.23
C LEU A 11 -0.35 -0.28 9.32
N LEU A 12 0.17 -0.33 10.55
CA LEU A 12 -0.59 -0.82 11.70
C LEU A 12 -1.86 0.02 11.93
N LYS A 13 -1.74 1.36 11.87
CA LYS A 13 -2.87 2.28 11.99
C LYS A 13 -3.89 2.08 10.85
N PHE A 14 -3.43 1.85 9.63
CA PHE A 14 -4.29 1.57 8.48
C PHE A 14 -5.04 0.24 8.65
N ARG A 15 -4.34 -0.86 9.00
CA ARG A 15 -4.96 -2.17 9.26
C ARG A 15 -5.96 -2.12 10.40
N ASN A 16 -5.68 -1.35 11.44
CA ASN A 16 -6.57 -1.15 12.59
C ASN A 16 -7.71 -0.15 12.31
N ARG A 17 -7.90 0.29 11.06
CA ARG A 17 -8.93 1.26 10.64
C ARG A 17 -8.84 2.63 11.32
N GLN A 18 -7.69 2.95 11.92
CA GLN A 18 -7.39 4.27 12.47
C GLN A 18 -7.04 5.27 11.36
N LEU A 19 -6.53 4.76 10.23
CA LEU A 19 -6.41 5.50 8.97
C LEU A 19 -7.33 4.83 7.94
N GLN A 20 -8.13 5.63 7.25
CA GLN A 20 -9.05 5.16 6.22
C GLN A 20 -8.44 5.16 4.82
N ILE A 21 -7.42 5.99 4.60
CA ILE A 21 -6.78 6.18 3.30
C ILE A 21 -5.26 6.07 3.49
N LEU A 22 -4.61 5.34 2.60
CA LEU A 22 -3.16 5.23 2.50
C LEU A 22 -2.73 5.66 1.10
N VAL A 23 -1.77 6.58 1.03
CA VAL A 23 -1.15 7.02 -0.23
C VAL A 23 0.29 6.53 -0.22
N ALA A 24 0.70 5.80 -1.25
CA ALA A 24 2.01 5.16 -1.34
C ALA A 24 2.51 5.09 -2.79
N THR A 25 3.83 4.99 -2.94
CA THR A 25 4.50 4.68 -4.22
C THR A 25 4.84 3.18 -4.29
N ASP A 26 5.24 2.68 -5.47
CA ASP A 26 5.58 1.25 -5.64
C ASP A 26 6.72 0.77 -4.73
N VAL A 27 7.66 1.67 -4.41
CA VAL A 27 8.74 1.37 -3.47
C VAL A 27 8.21 1.14 -2.06
N LEU A 28 7.17 1.88 -1.68
CA LEU A 28 6.54 1.73 -0.38
C LEU A 28 5.65 0.49 -0.32
N SER A 29 5.01 0.06 -1.41
CA SER A 29 4.12 -1.11 -1.42
C SER A 29 4.85 -2.46 -1.43
N ARG A 30 6.09 -2.53 -1.94
CA ARG A 30 6.89 -3.76 -1.96
C ARG A 30 7.28 -4.19 -0.54
N GLY A 31 7.02 -5.46 -0.21
CA GLY A 31 7.27 -6.05 1.11
C GLY A 31 6.21 -5.71 2.16
N ILE A 32 5.12 -5.04 1.77
CA ILE A 32 3.96 -4.86 2.64
C ILE A 32 2.90 -5.85 2.21
N ASP A 33 2.52 -6.72 3.13
CA ASP A 33 1.34 -7.56 2.96
C ASP A 33 0.11 -6.83 3.53
N ILE A 34 -0.58 -6.06 2.69
CA ILE A 34 -1.92 -5.57 3.00
C ILE A 34 -2.86 -6.28 2.04
N GLU A 35 -3.88 -6.93 2.59
CA GLU A 35 -4.95 -7.58 1.85
C GLU A 35 -6.30 -6.99 2.26
N ASN A 36 -7.35 -7.27 1.49
CA ASN A 36 -8.73 -6.89 1.77
C ASN A 36 -8.97 -5.37 1.81
N ILE A 37 -8.32 -4.62 0.92
CA ILE A 37 -8.62 -3.19 0.74
C ILE A 37 -9.87 -3.06 -0.12
N SER A 38 -10.83 -2.22 0.27
CA SER A 38 -12.09 -2.08 -0.48
C SER A 38 -11.94 -1.40 -1.84
N LEU A 39 -10.89 -0.59 -2.03
CA LEU A 39 -10.64 0.16 -3.26
C LEU A 39 -9.14 0.47 -3.41
N VAL A 40 -8.61 0.22 -4.60
CA VAL A 40 -7.28 0.66 -5.01
C VAL A 40 -7.44 1.70 -6.13
N VAL A 41 -6.81 2.87 -5.96
CA VAL A 41 -6.78 3.93 -6.97
C VAL A 41 -5.36 4.04 -7.52
N ASN A 42 -5.19 3.75 -8.81
CA ASN A 42 -3.94 4.02 -9.51
C ASN A 42 -3.92 5.50 -9.91
N TYR A 43 -3.14 6.31 -9.19
CA TYR A 43 -3.01 7.74 -9.50
C TYR A 43 -2.29 7.94 -10.84
N ASP A 44 -1.18 7.25 -11.04
CA ASP A 44 -0.44 7.16 -12.31
C ASP A 44 -0.47 5.74 -12.87
N VAL A 45 -0.36 5.65 -14.20
CA VAL A 45 -0.27 4.37 -14.92
C VAL A 45 1.00 3.62 -14.47
N PRO A 46 0.90 2.35 -14.05
CA PRO A 46 2.07 1.54 -13.70
C PRO A 46 3.08 1.45 -14.85
N HIS A 47 4.37 1.34 -14.52
CA HIS A 47 5.44 1.24 -15.51
C HIS A 47 5.38 -0.09 -16.29
N ASP A 48 4.90 -1.15 -15.64
CA ASP A 48 4.66 -2.44 -16.25
C ASP A 48 3.33 -3.07 -15.78
N ALA A 49 2.89 -4.10 -16.50
CA ALA A 49 1.63 -4.79 -16.20
C ALA A 49 1.69 -5.61 -14.90
N GLU A 50 2.88 -6.03 -14.47
CA GLU A 50 3.06 -6.84 -13.26
C GLU A 50 2.81 -5.97 -12.01
N ASP A 51 3.33 -4.75 -11.98
CA ASP A 51 3.04 -3.77 -10.94
C ASP A 51 1.53 -3.45 -10.87
N TYR A 52 0.84 -3.35 -12.01
CA TYR A 52 -0.62 -3.19 -12.02
C TYR A 52 -1.32 -4.35 -11.30
N VAL A 53 -1.01 -5.60 -11.69
CA VAL A 53 -1.61 -6.81 -11.11
C VAL A 53 -1.31 -6.89 -9.61
N HIS A 54 -0.09 -6.57 -9.18
CA HIS A 54 0.27 -6.54 -7.77
C HIS A 54 -0.46 -5.45 -6.97
N ARG A 55 -0.71 -4.28 -7.56
CA ARG A 55 -1.47 -3.19 -6.91
C ARG A 55 -2.94 -3.57 -6.74
N ILE A 56 -3.58 -4.08 -7.79
CA ILE A 56 -5.00 -4.44 -7.73
C ILE A 56 -5.25 -5.73 -6.94
N GLY A 57 -4.28 -6.64 -6.85
CA GLY A 57 -4.40 -7.85 -6.01
C GLY A 57 -4.48 -7.57 -4.50
N ARG A 58 -4.49 -6.30 -4.09
CA ARG A 58 -4.72 -5.84 -2.71
C ARG A 58 -6.21 -5.75 -2.35
N THR A 59 -7.09 -5.75 -3.35
CA THR A 59 -8.54 -5.91 -3.19
C THR A 59 -8.91 -7.38 -3.25
#